data_AF-A0A933PNU0-F1
#
_entry.id   AF-A0A933PNU0-F1
#
_cell.length_a   1.000
_cell.length_b   1.000
_cell.length_c   1.000
_cell.angle_alpha   90.00
_cell.angle_beta   90.00
_cell.angle_gamma   90.00
#
_symmetry.space_group_name_H-M   'P 1'
#
loop_
_entity.id
_entity.type
_entity.pdbx_description
1 polymer ?
#
loop_
_entity_poly.entity_id
_entity_poly.type
_entity_poly.pdbx_seq_one_letter_code
_entity_poly.pdbx_strand_id
1 'polypeptide(L)'
;MGIWKKMAGAVFAALVLLGLGFAAGQASAAPKKKAYQPIDAKVLIAACWEISKERRDSGNTSAMRQGTAETIGCLEDEIVRNGVALFKDKDRQEKNMRDYLEKIRLGVQKLYWDIYNNHLGCKPSCGTMYTVFHLGSHSGLLGEILTDIIMQRNEYKL
;
A
#
# COMPACT_ATOMS: atom_id res chain seq x y z
N MET A 1 -26.61 -101.71 -16.81
CA MET A 1 -25.20 -101.83 -17.25
C MET A 1 -24.67 -100.44 -17.52
N GLY A 2 -23.62 -100.01 -16.81
CA GLY A 2 -23.04 -98.67 -16.95
C GLY A 2 -22.38 -98.20 -15.65
N ILE A 3 -21.11 -98.53 -15.50
CA ILE A 3 -20.30 -98.52 -14.28
C ILE A 3 -19.86 -97.11 -13.84
N TRP A 4 -19.77 -96.93 -12.53
CA TRP A 4 -19.27 -95.78 -11.76
C TRP A 4 -17.86 -95.29 -12.11
N LYS A 5 -17.65 -93.97 -11.99
CA LYS A 5 -16.49 -93.32 -11.32
C LYS A 5 -17.04 -92.02 -10.69
N LYS A 6 -17.17 -91.88 -9.35
CA LYS A 6 -16.13 -91.45 -8.37
C LYS A 6 -15.40 -90.19 -8.86
N MET A 7 -15.39 -89.04 -8.19
CA MET A 7 -15.30 -88.78 -6.74
C MET A 7 -15.58 -87.30 -6.40
N ALA A 8 -15.94 -87.08 -5.13
CA ALA A 8 -15.65 -85.95 -4.22
C ALA A 8 -15.14 -84.63 -4.83
N GLY A 9 -15.61 -83.45 -4.44
CA GLY A 9 -16.28 -83.04 -3.21
C GLY A 9 -16.06 -81.53 -3.04
N ALA A 10 -16.31 -81.06 -1.82
CA ALA A 10 -16.13 -79.68 -1.33
C ALA A 10 -17.29 -78.70 -1.61
N VAL A 11 -18.20 -78.71 -0.63
CA VAL A 11 -19.07 -77.61 -0.22
C VAL A 11 -18.20 -76.45 0.29
N PHE A 12 -18.42 -75.24 -0.21
CA PHE A 12 -18.07 -73.96 0.44
C PHE A 12 -19.10 -72.92 -0.05
N ALA A 13 -20.17 -72.65 0.71
CA ALA A 13 -20.24 -71.66 1.79
C ALA A 13 -20.02 -70.20 1.31
N ALA A 14 -21.15 -69.51 1.24
CA ALA A 14 -21.45 -68.08 1.19
C ALA A 14 -20.32 -67.06 1.39
N LEU A 15 -20.39 -65.94 0.66
CA LEU A 15 -20.23 -64.60 1.25
C LEU A 15 -20.83 -63.52 0.36
N VAL A 16 -21.99 -63.01 0.78
CA VAL A 16 -22.59 -61.75 0.35
C VAL A 16 -21.68 -60.63 0.88
N LEU A 17 -21.01 -59.91 -0.03
CA LEU A 17 -20.33 -58.65 0.31
C LEU A 17 -21.11 -57.50 -0.29
N LEU A 18 -21.97 -56.91 0.55
CA LEU A 18 -22.45 -55.54 0.40
C LEU A 18 -21.22 -54.62 0.38
N GLY A 19 -20.84 -54.17 -0.82
CA GLY A 19 -19.86 -53.12 -1.01
C GLY A 19 -20.39 -51.80 -0.48
N LEU A 20 -20.04 -51.47 0.76
CA LEU A 20 -20.09 -50.12 1.31
C LEU A 20 -19.23 -49.21 0.43
N GLY A 21 -19.88 -48.40 -0.41
CA GLY A 21 -19.23 -47.31 -1.12
C GLY A 21 -18.69 -46.30 -0.13
N PHE A 22 -17.40 -46.39 0.18
CA PHE A 22 -16.67 -45.31 0.82
C PHE A 22 -16.61 -44.14 -0.17
N ALA A 23 -17.52 -43.17 0.00
CA ALA A 23 -17.34 -41.85 -0.57
C ALA A 23 -16.08 -41.24 0.05
N ALA A 24 -14.95 -41.36 -0.65
CA ALA A 24 -13.73 -40.64 -0.32
C ALA A 24 -14.00 -39.14 -0.50
N GLY A 25 -14.47 -38.49 0.55
CA GLY A 25 -14.56 -37.04 0.61
C GLY A 25 -13.15 -36.48 0.43
N GLN A 26 -12.89 -35.90 -0.74
CA GLN A 26 -11.72 -35.07 -0.96
C GLN A 26 -11.80 -33.90 0.02
N ALA A 27 -11.02 -33.99 1.10
CA ALA A 27 -10.75 -32.86 1.97
C ALA A 27 -9.98 -31.83 1.14
N SER A 28 -10.72 -30.93 0.47
CA SER A 28 -10.16 -29.81 -0.26
C SER A 28 -9.43 -28.95 0.78
N ALA A 29 -8.10 -28.98 0.75
CA ALA A 29 -7.27 -28.20 1.65
C ALA A 29 -7.66 -26.73 1.51
N ALA A 30 -8.10 -26.10 2.60
CA ALA A 30 -8.47 -24.70 2.61
C ALA A 30 -7.31 -23.86 2.01
N PRO A 31 -7.60 -22.91 1.11
CA PRO A 31 -6.55 -22.11 0.48
C PRO A 31 -5.74 -21.41 1.57
N LYS A 32 -4.43 -21.68 1.63
CA LYS A 32 -3.53 -21.02 2.57
C LYS A 32 -3.61 -19.52 2.33
N LYS A 33 -4.12 -18.76 3.31
CA LYS A 33 -4.08 -17.29 3.29
C LYS A 33 -2.62 -16.88 3.03
N LYS A 34 -2.39 -16.06 2.00
CA LYS A 34 -1.07 -15.47 1.74
C LYS A 34 -0.60 -14.74 3.00
N ALA A 35 0.65 -14.95 3.38
CA ALA A 35 1.26 -14.25 4.51
C ALA A 35 1.34 -12.74 4.21
N TYR A 36 1.03 -11.92 5.21
CA TYR A 36 1.18 -10.47 5.13
C TYR A 36 2.62 -10.09 4.78
N GLN A 37 2.79 -9.15 3.86
CA GLN A 37 4.09 -8.59 3.49
C GLN A 37 4.14 -7.14 3.98
N PRO A 38 5.10 -6.78 4.84
CA PRO A 38 5.27 -5.40 5.28
C PRO A 38 5.54 -4.47 4.10
N ILE A 39 5.00 -3.26 4.17
CA ILE A 39 5.19 -2.19 3.21
C ILE A 39 6.42 -1.37 3.64
N ASP A 40 7.31 -1.04 2.71
CA ASP A 40 8.43 -0.13 2.96
C ASP A 40 8.06 1.30 2.53
N ALA A 41 7.86 2.17 3.52
CA ALA A 41 7.56 3.58 3.29
C ALA A 41 8.65 4.29 2.49
N LYS A 42 9.93 3.93 2.68
CA LYS A 42 11.05 4.57 1.98
C LYS A 42 10.99 4.33 0.48
N VAL A 43 10.52 3.15 0.07
CA VAL A 43 10.36 2.81 -1.34
C VAL A 43 9.26 3.66 -1.98
N LEU A 44 8.12 3.83 -1.29
CA LEU A 44 7.01 4.67 -1.79
C LEU A 44 7.43 6.14 -1.87
N ILE A 45 8.08 6.65 -0.82
CA ILE A 45 8.58 8.03 -0.78
C ILE A 45 9.60 8.23 -1.90
N ALA A 46 10.60 7.36 -2.02
CA ALA A 46 11.63 7.46 -3.07
C ALA A 46 11.01 7.44 -4.47
N ALA A 47 10.01 6.59 -4.72
CA ALA A 47 9.29 6.57 -5.99
C ALA A 47 8.64 7.93 -6.31
N CYS A 48 8.00 8.57 -5.33
CA CYS A 48 7.43 9.91 -5.53
C CYS A 48 8.48 11.00 -5.79
N TRP A 49 9.66 10.89 -5.17
CA TRP A 49 10.78 11.77 -5.49
C TRP A 49 11.35 11.50 -6.88
N GLU A 50 11.40 10.27 -7.35
CA GLU A 50 11.99 9.98 -8.66
C GLU A 50 11.15 10.52 -9.83
N ILE A 51 9.82 10.59 -9.72
CA ILE A 51 8.91 11.04 -10.80
C ILE A 51 9.30 12.40 -11.40
N SER A 52 9.80 13.32 -10.59
CA SER A 52 10.10 14.69 -11.03
C SER A 52 11.54 15.12 -10.77
N LYS A 53 12.44 14.15 -10.59
CA LYS A 53 13.87 14.39 -10.29
C LYS A 53 14.53 15.34 -11.28
N GLU A 54 14.36 15.10 -12.58
CA GLU A 54 14.96 15.94 -13.63
C GLU A 54 14.51 17.41 -13.55
N ARG A 55 13.21 17.65 -13.28
CA ARG A 55 12.68 19.02 -13.14
C ARG A 55 13.24 19.71 -11.89
N ARG A 56 13.31 18.99 -10.76
CA ARG A 56 13.84 19.51 -9.49
C ARG A 56 15.34 19.79 -9.54
N ASP A 57 16.09 19.05 -10.35
CA ASP A 57 17.54 19.19 -10.48
C ASP A 57 17.94 20.13 -11.63
N SER A 58 16.97 20.72 -12.33
CA SER A 58 17.20 21.54 -13.54
C SER A 58 17.94 22.86 -13.31
N GLY A 59 18.03 23.33 -12.07
CA GLY A 59 18.53 24.68 -11.73
C GLY A 59 17.60 25.83 -12.17
N ASN A 60 16.50 25.54 -12.86
CA ASN A 60 15.49 26.52 -13.27
C ASN A 60 14.40 26.59 -12.20
N THR A 61 14.27 27.74 -11.53
CA THR A 61 13.33 27.92 -10.41
C THR A 61 11.89 27.53 -10.75
N SER A 62 11.41 27.83 -11.96
CA SER A 62 10.04 27.48 -12.37
C SER A 62 9.87 25.97 -12.53
N ALA A 63 10.80 25.30 -13.22
CA ALA A 63 10.80 23.85 -13.36
C ALA A 63 10.96 23.14 -12.01
N MET A 64 11.82 23.66 -11.13
CA MET A 64 12.00 23.14 -9.77
C MET A 64 10.72 23.21 -8.95
N ARG A 65 9.99 24.34 -9.02
CA ARG A 65 8.68 24.50 -8.36
C ARG A 65 7.66 23.49 -8.89
N GLN A 66 7.58 23.35 -10.21
CA GLN A 66 6.68 22.37 -10.83
C GLN A 66 7.04 20.94 -10.40
N GLY A 67 8.32 20.55 -10.48
CA GLY A 67 8.75 19.23 -10.08
C GLY A 67 8.46 18.95 -8.60
N THR A 68 8.66 19.93 -7.72
CA THR A 68 8.34 19.75 -6.30
C THR A 68 6.83 19.60 -6.09
N ALA A 69 5.99 20.34 -6.82
CA ALA A 69 4.54 20.17 -6.78
C ALA A 69 4.09 18.78 -7.26
N GLU A 70 4.73 18.22 -8.29
CA GLU A 70 4.49 16.84 -8.76
C GLU A 70 4.82 15.81 -7.67
N THR A 71 5.95 15.97 -6.96
CA THR A 71 6.31 15.12 -5.82
C THR A 71 5.30 15.23 -4.68
N ILE A 72 4.86 16.45 -4.34
CA ILE A 72 3.83 16.70 -3.31
C ILE A 72 2.55 15.95 -3.66
N GLY A 73 2.05 16.07 -4.90
CA GLY A 73 0.84 15.38 -5.34
C GLY A 73 0.94 13.86 -5.21
N CYS A 74 2.08 13.28 -5.61
CA CYS A 74 2.32 11.85 -5.44
C CYS A 74 2.31 11.43 -3.96
N LEU A 75 2.94 12.20 -3.07
CA LEU A 75 2.96 11.90 -1.64
C LEU A 75 1.55 12.01 -1.03
N GLU A 76 0.77 13.03 -1.40
CA GLU A 76 -0.64 13.16 -0.99
C GLU A 76 -1.47 11.95 -1.43
N ASP A 77 -1.28 11.48 -2.67
CA ASP A 77 -1.95 10.29 -3.19
C ASP A 77 -1.57 9.01 -2.44
N GLU A 78 -0.29 8.81 -2.13
CA GLU A 78 0.16 7.66 -1.33
C GLU A 78 -0.36 7.74 0.11
N ILE A 79 -0.38 8.93 0.72
CA ILE A 79 -0.96 9.13 2.06
C ILE A 79 -2.44 8.73 2.06
N VAL A 80 -3.22 9.20 1.09
CA VAL A 80 -4.65 8.87 1.00
C VAL A 80 -4.83 7.38 0.74
N ARG A 81 -4.15 6.82 -0.26
CA ARG A 81 -4.26 5.39 -0.63
C ARG A 81 -3.95 4.47 0.55
N ASN A 82 -2.88 4.76 1.28
CA ASN A 82 -2.47 3.94 2.42
C ASN A 82 -3.29 4.25 3.68
N GLY A 83 -3.64 5.52 3.90
CA GLY A 83 -4.40 5.96 5.05
C GLY A 83 -5.81 5.38 5.08
N VAL A 84 -6.53 5.38 3.96
CA VAL A 84 -7.92 4.86 3.93
C VAL A 84 -8.00 3.37 4.24
N ALA A 85 -6.91 2.61 4.04
CA ALA A 85 -6.85 1.19 4.40
C ALA A 85 -6.99 0.94 5.91
N LEU A 86 -6.72 1.95 6.75
CA LEU A 86 -6.86 1.88 8.21
C LEU A 86 -8.32 2.01 8.68
N PHE A 87 -9.27 2.33 7.79
CA PHE A 87 -10.63 2.67 8.17
C PHE A 87 -11.67 1.80 7.44
N LYS A 88 -12.81 1.56 8.10
CA LYS A 88 -13.94 0.82 7.53
C LYS A 88 -14.68 1.61 6.45
N ASP A 89 -14.93 2.89 6.71
CA ASP A 89 -15.62 3.81 5.80
C ASP A 89 -14.58 4.54 4.95
N LYS A 90 -14.14 3.89 3.86
CA LYS A 90 -13.02 4.36 3.04
C LYS A 90 -13.37 5.64 2.28
N ASP A 91 -14.55 5.70 1.67
CA ASP A 91 -14.96 6.84 0.83
C ASP A 91 -15.08 8.14 1.63
N ARG A 92 -15.63 8.08 2.85
CA ARG A 92 -15.68 9.24 3.73
C ARG A 92 -14.27 9.66 4.17
N GLN A 93 -13.41 8.70 4.51
CA GLN A 93 -12.06 9.02 4.98
C GLN A 93 -11.15 9.53 3.87
N GLU A 94 -11.32 9.07 2.64
CA GLU A 94 -10.64 9.64 1.48
C GLU A 94 -10.92 11.13 1.36
N LYS A 95 -12.20 11.53 1.42
CA LYS A 95 -12.62 12.94 1.36
C LYS A 95 -12.04 13.75 2.52
N ASN A 96 -12.11 13.23 3.74
CA ASN A 96 -11.57 13.90 4.92
C ASN A 96 -10.05 14.08 4.82
N MET A 97 -9.31 13.03 4.41
CA MET A 97 -7.85 13.10 4.27
C MET A 97 -7.43 14.12 3.22
N ARG A 98 -8.13 14.19 2.07
CA ARG A 98 -7.89 15.21 1.04
C ARG A 98 -8.10 16.63 1.59
N ASP A 99 -9.18 16.86 2.33
CA ASP A 99 -9.46 18.16 2.98
C ASP A 99 -8.38 18.52 4.02
N TYR A 100 -7.93 17.56 4.83
CA TYR A 100 -6.86 17.78 5.81
C TYR A 100 -5.51 18.07 5.15
N LEU A 101 -5.16 17.32 4.09
CA LEU A 101 -3.94 17.54 3.32
C LEU A 101 -3.93 18.93 2.67
N GLU A 102 -5.06 19.38 2.12
CA GLU A 102 -5.19 20.75 1.61
C GLU A 102 -4.94 21.80 2.70
N LYS A 103 -5.53 21.63 3.89
CA LYS A 103 -5.31 22.56 5.01
C LYS A 103 -3.85 22.57 5.46
N ILE A 104 -3.21 21.40 5.54
CA ILE A 104 -1.77 21.27 5.86
C ILE A 104 -0.93 21.97 4.78
N ARG A 105 -1.20 21.71 3.50
CA ARG A 105 -0.54 22.33 2.35
C ARG A 105 -0.58 23.86 2.44
N LEU A 106 -1.75 24.43 2.62
CA LEU A 106 -1.92 25.89 2.73
C LEU A 106 -1.21 26.46 3.97
N GLY A 107 -1.32 25.81 5.13
CA GLY A 107 -0.72 26.26 6.38
C GLY A 107 0.81 26.22 6.35
N VAL A 108 1.39 25.08 5.98
CA VAL A 108 2.84 24.88 5.93
C VAL A 108 3.47 25.77 4.87
N GLN A 109 2.90 25.82 3.67
CA GLN A 109 3.47 26.65 2.60
C GLN A 109 3.45 28.13 2.96
N LYS A 110 2.37 28.64 3.56
CA LYS A 110 2.28 30.03 4.00
C LYS A 110 3.29 30.34 5.11
N LEU A 111 3.37 29.49 6.13
CA LEU A 111 4.30 29.69 7.24
C LEU A 111 5.75 29.75 6.74
N TYR A 112 6.15 28.80 5.91
CA TYR A 112 7.50 28.76 5.37
C TYR A 112 7.76 29.90 4.37
N TRP A 113 6.75 30.32 3.61
CA TRP A 113 6.87 31.53 2.80
C TRP A 113 7.18 32.75 3.67
N ASP A 114 6.44 32.94 4.77
CA ASP A 114 6.63 34.08 5.67
C ASP A 114 8.02 34.08 6.30
N ILE A 115 8.47 32.92 6.79
CA ILE A 115 9.81 32.73 7.40
C ILE A 115 10.93 33.12 6.42
N TYR A 116 10.82 32.71 5.15
CA TYR A 116 11.92 32.84 4.20
C TYR A 116 11.82 34.05 3.25
N ASN A 117 10.64 34.66 3.10
CA ASN A 117 10.42 35.70 2.08
C ASN A 117 9.77 36.97 2.64
N ASN A 118 9.03 36.91 3.76
CA ASN A 118 8.33 38.09 4.32
C ASN A 118 8.97 38.63 5.60
N HIS A 119 10.17 38.19 5.97
CA HIS A 119 10.88 38.68 7.16
C HIS A 119 11.65 39.98 6.90
N LEU A 120 11.97 40.72 7.97
CA LEU A 120 12.62 42.05 7.89
C LEU A 120 13.98 42.06 7.18
N GLY A 121 14.70 40.94 7.23
CA GLY A 121 16.00 40.78 6.57
C GLY A 121 15.93 40.62 5.05
N CYS A 122 14.74 40.49 4.48
CA CYS A 122 14.51 40.21 3.06
C CYS A 122 14.60 41.45 2.15
N LYS A 123 15.13 42.59 2.64
CA LYS A 123 15.19 43.84 1.88
C LYS A 123 16.58 44.02 1.23
N PRO A 124 16.68 44.30 -0.10
CA PRO A 124 15.60 44.48 -1.06
C PRO A 124 15.03 43.18 -1.66
N SER A 125 15.71 42.03 -1.48
CA SER A 125 15.15 40.72 -1.83
C SER A 125 15.86 39.60 -1.06
N CYS A 126 15.18 38.48 -0.83
CA CYS A 126 15.81 37.24 -0.35
C CYS A 126 16.45 36.42 -1.48
N GLY A 127 16.13 36.69 -2.75
CA GLY A 127 16.56 35.85 -3.89
C GLY A 127 15.58 34.72 -4.21
N THR A 128 15.73 34.14 -5.40
CA THR A 128 14.74 33.21 -5.99
C THR A 128 14.73 31.82 -5.38
N MET A 129 15.85 31.38 -4.78
CA MET A 129 15.97 30.05 -4.18
C MET A 129 14.98 29.82 -3.03
N TYR A 130 14.76 30.85 -2.20
CA TYR A 130 13.83 30.80 -1.06
C TYR A 130 12.36 30.70 -1.46
N THR A 131 12.04 30.94 -2.73
CA THR A 131 10.69 30.75 -3.28
C THR A 131 10.34 29.28 -3.50
N VAL A 132 11.27 28.33 -3.28
CA VAL A 132 11.02 26.88 -3.41
C VAL A 132 11.02 26.18 -2.05
N PHE A 133 11.61 26.78 -1.02
CA PHE A 133 11.81 26.13 0.29
C PHE A 133 10.50 25.72 0.97
N HIS A 134 9.45 26.53 0.84
CA HIS A 134 8.13 26.19 1.37
C HIS A 134 7.54 24.90 0.76
N LEU A 135 7.86 24.60 -0.51
CA LEU A 135 7.47 23.35 -1.16
C LEU A 135 8.31 22.18 -0.65
N GLY A 136 9.63 22.39 -0.51
CA GLY A 136 10.54 21.38 0.04
C GLY A 136 10.14 20.94 1.45
N SER A 137 9.91 21.90 2.35
CA SER A 137 9.48 21.61 3.73
C SER A 137 8.12 20.91 3.78
N HIS A 138 7.19 21.28 2.91
CA HIS A 138 5.90 20.60 2.81
C HIS A 138 6.07 19.14 2.35
N SER A 139 6.85 18.88 1.30
CA SER A 139 7.11 17.51 0.82
C SER A 139 7.82 16.64 1.88
N GLY A 140 8.72 17.23 2.68
CA GLY A 140 9.36 16.53 3.81
C GLY A 140 8.36 16.07 4.86
N LEU A 141 7.47 16.97 5.31
CA LEU A 141 6.40 16.66 6.26
C LEU A 141 5.47 15.54 5.74
N LEU A 142 5.10 15.58 4.45
CA LEU A 142 4.28 14.52 3.86
C LEU A 142 5.00 13.16 3.88
N GLY A 143 6.32 13.13 3.68
CA GLY A 143 7.11 11.91 3.83
C GLY A 143 7.07 11.31 5.25
N GLU A 144 7.10 12.16 6.27
CA GLU A 144 6.95 11.73 7.67
C GLU A 144 5.54 11.17 7.93
N ILE A 145 4.48 11.86 7.49
CA ILE A 145 3.10 11.40 7.62
C ILE A 145 2.90 10.03 6.93
N LEU A 146 3.43 9.85 5.72
CA LEU A 146 3.34 8.58 5.00
C LEU A 146 4.08 7.46 5.76
N THR A 147 5.24 7.76 6.35
CA THR A 147 5.99 6.80 7.17
C THR A 147 5.15 6.32 8.35
N ASP A 148 4.51 7.23 9.08
CA ASP A 148 3.67 6.90 10.22
C ASP A 148 2.44 6.06 9.83
N ILE A 149 1.79 6.39 8.71
CA ILE A 149 0.67 5.61 8.19
C ILE A 149 1.11 4.19 7.83
N ILE A 150 2.25 4.02 7.17
CA ILE A 150 2.77 2.71 6.81
C ILE A 150 3.16 1.91 8.05
N MET A 151 3.73 2.56 9.08
CA MET A 151 3.99 1.91 10.36
C MET A 151 2.70 1.35 10.98
N GLN A 152 1.61 2.14 10.99
CA GLN A 152 0.30 1.68 11.47
C GLN A 152 -0.23 0.49 10.64
N ARG A 153 -0.14 0.56 9.30
CA ARG A 153 -0.56 -0.56 8.44
C ARG A 153 0.22 -1.84 8.72
N ASN A 154 1.53 -1.72 8.88
CA ASN A 154 2.41 -2.86 9.17
C ASN A 154 2.14 -3.47 10.54
N GLU A 155 1.89 -2.64 11.56
CA GLU A 155 1.54 -3.06 12.91
C GLU A 155 0.26 -3.91 12.92
N TYR A 156 -0.78 -3.45 12.22
CA TYR A 156 -2.08 -4.13 12.16
C TYR A 156 -2.21 -5.12 11.00
N LYS A 157 -1.17 -5.31 10.18
CA LYS A 157 -1.13 -6.22 9.02
C LYS A 157 -2.23 -5.93 7.99
N LEU A 158 -2.40 -4.64 7.66
CA LEU A 158 -3.41 -4.09 6.74
C LEU A 158 -2.82 -3.67 5.40
#